data_AF-A0A849T2V1-F1
#
_entry.id   AF-A0A849T2V1-F1
#
_cell.length_a   1.000
_cell.length_b   1.000
_cell.length_c   1.000
_cell.angle_alpha   90.00
_cell.angle_beta   90.00
_cell.angle_gamma   90.00
#
_symmetry.space_group_name_H-M   'P 1'
#
loop_
_entity.id
_entity.type
_entity.pdbx_description
1 polymer ?
#
loop_
_entity_poly.entity_id
_entity_poly.type
_entity_poly.pdbx_seq_one_letter_code
_entity_poly.pdbx_strand_id
1 'polypeptide(L)' 'MTETRKEKILNKQRILAMIERNKHLQKISPENKVSIKQKLEINLGHLEHELSLTQTQIQYQEENIVRKGCPGVTL' A
#
# COMPACT_ATOMS: atom_id res chain seq x y z
N MET A 1 9.20 5.14 -20.34
CA MET A 1 8.67 4.73 -19.01
C MET A 1 7.55 3.75 -19.27
N THR A 2 7.68 2.49 -18.87
CA THR A 2 6.66 1.45 -19.10
C THR A 2 5.42 1.73 -18.24
N GLU A 3 4.23 1.66 -18.84
CA GLU A 3 2.93 2.01 -18.20
C GLU A 3 2.70 1.27 -16.88
N THR A 4 3.17 0.02 -16.77
CA THR A 4 3.11 -0.81 -15.57
C THR A 4 3.84 -0.19 -14.36
N ARG A 5 4.92 0.56 -14.61
CA ARG A 5 5.68 1.24 -13.54
C ARG A 5 4.93 2.47 -13.03
N LYS A 6 4.20 3.18 -13.91
CA LYS A 6 3.36 4.31 -13.51
C LYS A 6 2.19 3.85 -12.65
N GLU A 7 1.52 2.76 -13.01
CA GLU A 7 0.39 2.22 -12.23
C GLU A 7 0.82 1.79 -10.82
N LYS A 8 1.98 1.12 -10.68
CA LYS A 8 2.55 0.76 -9.37
C LYS A 8 2.79 1.98 -8.48
N ILE A 9 3.40 3.04 -9.04
CA ILE A 9 3.67 4.28 -8.30
C ILE A 9 2.36 4.96 -7.91
N LEU A 10 1.38 5.01 -8.81
CA LEU A 10 0.10 5.67 -8.58
C LEU A 10 -0.72 4.96 -7.48
N ASN A 11 -0.74 3.63 -7.48
CA ASN A 11 -1.40 2.84 -6.44
C ASN A 11 -0.73 3.02 -5.08
N LYS A 12 0.60 2.98 -5.02
CA LYS A 12 1.34 3.27 -3.79
C LYS A 12 1.05 4.67 -3.25
N GLN A 13 1.05 5.69 -4.12
CA GLN A 13 0.74 7.06 -3.73
C GLN A 13 -0.70 7.22 -3.24
N ARG A 14 -1.67 6.54 -3.88
CA ARG A 14 -3.07 6.54 -3.43
C ARG A 14 -3.24 5.93 -2.04
N ILE A 15 -2.63 4.76 -1.77
CA ILE A 15 -2.73 4.10 -0.47
C ILE A 15 -2.12 5.00 0.62
N LEU A 16 -0.96 5.61 0.35
CA LEU A 16 -0.32 6.54 1.29
C LEU A 16 -1.20 7.77 1.58
N ALA A 17 -1.82 8.36 0.56
CA ALA A 17 -2.74 9.48 0.73
C ALA A 17 -4.00 9.09 1.54
N MET A 18 -4.50 7.86 1.38
CA MET A 18 -5.61 7.35 2.17
C MET A 18 -5.23 7.13 3.64
N ILE A 19 -4.02 6.63 3.91
CA ILE A 19 -3.48 6.49 5.26
C ILE A 19 -3.37 7.85 5.93
N GLU A 20 -2.82 8.84 5.24
CA GLU A 20 -2.66 10.20 5.77
C GLU A 20 -4.02 10.84 6.09
N ARG A 21 -5.00 10.68 5.19
CA ARG A 21 -6.38 11.12 5.43
C ARG A 21 -7.01 10.43 6.63
N ASN A 22 -6.82 9.12 6.77
CA ASN A 22 -7.35 8.37 7.90
C ASN A 22 -6.76 8.87 9.22
N LYS A 23 -5.44 9.04 9.30
CA LYS A 23 -4.75 9.62 10.47
C LYS A 23 -5.25 11.03 10.80
N HIS A 24 -5.47 11.86 9.78
CA HIS A 24 -6.05 13.18 9.99
C HIS A 24 -7.48 13.11 10.54
N LEU A 25 -8.33 12.25 9.98
CA LEU A 25 -9.70 12.03 10.44
C LEU A 25 -9.76 11.50 11.88
N GLN A 26 -8.80 10.66 12.28
CA GLN A 26 -8.67 10.21 13.68
C GLN A 26 -8.32 11.38 14.60
N LYS A 27 -7.41 12.26 14.18
CA LYS A 27 -6.97 13.43 14.96
C LYS A 27 -8.07 14.46 15.17
N ILE A 28 -8.94 14.67 14.19
CA ILE A 28 -10.04 15.65 14.26
C ILE A 28 -11.35 15.04 14.78
N SER A 29 -11.42 13.72 14.98
CA SER A 29 -12.65 13.06 15.45
C SER A 29 -12.92 13.43 16.91
N PRO A 30 -14.14 13.88 17.25
CA PRO A 30 -14.52 14.14 18.64
C PRO A 30 -14.41 12.87 19.50
N GLU A 31 -13.85 12.97 20.71
CA GLU A 31 -13.65 11.83 21.63
C GLU A 31 -14.95 11.07 21.96
N ASN A 32 -16.05 11.79 21.93
CA ASN A 32 -17.42 11.31 22.10
C ASN A 32 -17.95 10.45 20.93
N LYS A 33 -17.20 10.29 19.83
CA LYS A 33 -17.53 9.41 18.69
C LYS A 33 -16.63 8.17 18.62
N VAL A 34 -16.60 7.41 19.72
CA VAL A 34 -15.78 6.20 19.90
C VAL A 34 -15.93 5.20 18.74
N SER A 35 -17.14 4.98 18.23
CA SER A 35 -17.40 4.05 17.13
C SER A 35 -16.79 4.49 15.79
N ILE A 36 -16.66 5.80 15.56
CA ILE A 36 -16.01 6.34 14.35
C ILE A 36 -14.49 6.16 14.48
N LYS A 37 -13.93 6.42 15.66
CA LYS A 37 -12.50 6.21 15.92
C LYS A 37 -12.09 4.75 15.73
N GLN A 38 -12.87 3.81 16.26
CA GLN A 38 -12.65 2.36 16.05
C GLN A 38 -12.71 1.98 14.57
N LYS A 39 -13.68 2.49 13.81
CA LYS A 39 -13.76 2.23 12.36
C LYS A 39 -12.56 2.81 11.60
N LEU A 40 -12.08 3.98 12.00
CA LEU A 40 -10.90 4.59 11.40
C LEU A 40 -9.64 3.78 11.70
N GLU A 41 -9.47 3.28 12.92
CA GLU A 41 -8.35 2.40 13.32
C GLU A 41 -8.38 1.06 12.54
N ILE A 42 -9.55 0.43 12.42
CA ILE A 42 -9.72 -0.79 11.62
C ILE A 42 -9.36 -0.52 10.14
N ASN A 43 -9.86 0.57 9.57
CA ASN A 43 -9.53 0.97 8.20
C ASN A 43 -8.03 1.25 8.03
N LEU A 44 -7.36 1.83 9.02
CA LEU A 44 -5.92 2.06 8.98
C LEU A 44 -5.18 0.72 8.90
N GLY A 45 -5.54 -0.26 9.74
CA GLY A 45 -4.95 -1.59 9.71
C GLY A 45 -5.14 -2.30 8.36
N HIS A 46 -6.32 -2.19 7.75
CA HIS A 46 -6.56 -2.73 6.40
C HIS A 46 -5.67 -2.06 5.33
N LEU A 47 -5.55 -0.73 5.36
CA LEU A 47 -4.72 0.01 4.40
C LEU A 47 -3.24 -0.31 4.56
N GLU A 48 -2.75 -0.49 5.78
CA GLU A 48 -1.37 -0.89 6.05
C GLU A 48 -1.08 -2.32 5.57
N HIS A 49 -2.04 -3.24 5.79
CA HIS A 49 -1.93 -4.61 5.27
C HIS A 49 -1.90 -4.65 3.74
N GLU A 50 -2.78 -3.89 3.08
CA GLU A 50 -2.85 -3.81 1.63
C GLU A 50 -1.58 -3.17 1.02
N LEU A 51 -1.00 -2.18 1.71
CA LEU A 51 0.30 -1.61 1.33
C LEU A 51 1.40 -2.67 1.39
N SER A 52 1.45 -3.47 2.46
CA SER A 52 2.42 -4.54 2.63
C SER A 52 2.28 -5.61 1.54
N LEU A 53 1.06 -6.04 1.24
CA LEU A 53 0.81 -7.01 0.16
C LEU A 53 1.24 -6.48 -1.20
N THR A 54 0.90 -5.22 -1.49
CA THR A 54 1.27 -4.56 -2.75
C THR A 54 2.80 -4.48 -2.89
N GLN A 55 3.53 -4.19 -1.80
CA GLN A 55 5.00 -4.16 -1.80
C GLN A 55 5.60 -5.54 -2.11
N THR A 56 5.12 -6.59 -1.43
CA THR A 56 5.54 -7.99 -1.68
C THR A 56 5.30 -8.39 -3.14
N GLN A 57 4.16 -8.00 -3.71
CA GLN A 57 3.80 -8.33 -5.08
C GLN A 57 4.65 -7.57 -6.10
N ILE A 58 5.00 -6.31 -5.81
CA ILE A 58 5.96 -5.55 -6.62
C ILE A 58 7.33 -6.23 -6.61
N GLN A 59 7.82 -6.63 -5.44
CA GLN A 59 9.11 -7.31 -5.30
C GLN A 59 9.14 -8.65 -6.05
N TYR A 60 8.11 -9.47 -5.91
CA TYR A 60 7.99 -10.72 -6.65
C TYR A 60 7.98 -10.51 -8.17
N GLN A 61 7.29 -9.47 -8.65
CA GLN A 61 7.29 -9.13 -10.08
C GLN A 61 8.65 -8.64 -10.57
N GLU A 62 9.37 -7.87 -9.76
CA GLU A 62 10.73 -7.41 -10.08
C GLU A 62 11.71 -8.58 -10.14
N GLU A 63 11.67 -9.51 -9.17
CA GLU A 63 12.47 -10.73 -9.18
C GLU A 63 12.19 -11.59 -10.41
N ASN A 64 10.92 -11.74 -10.80
CA ASN A 64 10.56 -12.47 -12.03
C ASN A 64 11.09 -11.79 -13.30
N ILE A 65 11.09 -10.46 -13.36
CA ILE A 65 11.66 -9.72 -14.49
C ILE A 65 13.17 -9.94 -14.54
N VAL A 66 13.87 -9.87 -13.39
CA VAL A 66 15.32 -10.10 -13.31
C VAL A 66 15.68 -11.54 -13.73
N ARG A 67 14.95 -12.55 -13.24
CA ARG A 67 15.17 -13.96 -13.62
C ARG A 67 14.90 -14.24 -15.11
N LYS A 68 13.88 -13.60 -15.70
CA LYS A 68 13.58 -13.75 -17.14
C LYS A 68 14.56 -12.99 -18.04
N GLY A 69 15.08 -11.85 -17.57
CA GLY A 69 16.08 -11.05 -18.29
C GLY A 69 17.51 -11.57 -18.17
N CYS A 70 17.83 -12.32 -17.11
CA CYS A 70 19.11 -12.97 -16.90
C CYS A 70 18.91 -14.49 -16.75
N PRO A 71 18.85 -15.25 -17.87
CA PRO A 71 18.56 -16.69 -17.89
C PRO A 71 19.68 -17.58 -17.30
N GLY A 72 20.60 -17.00 -16.52
CA GLY A 72 21.71 -17.70 -15.85
C GLY A 72 21.65 -17.68 -14.32
N VAL A 73 20.66 -17.04 -13.72
CA VAL A 73 20.46 -17.07 -12.24
C VAL A 73 19.40 -18.11 -11.91
N THR A 74 19.72 -19.37 -12.21
CA THR A 74 19.04 -20.51 -11.60
C THR A 74 19.74 -20.74 -10.27
N LEU A 75 19.02 -20.56 -9.16
CA LEU A 75 19.45 -21.05 -7.84
C LEU A 75 19.58 -22.57 -7.88
#